data_AF-A0A151R9Z5-F1
#
_entry.id   AF-A0A151R9Z5-F1
#
_cell.length_a   1.000
_cell.length_b   1.000
_cell.length_c   1.000
_cell.angle_alpha   90.00
_cell.angle_beta   90.00
_cell.angle_gamma   90.00
#
_symmetry.space_group_name_H-M   'P 1'
#
loop_
_entity.id
_entity.type
_entity.pdbx_description
1 polymer ?
#
loop_
_entity_poly.entity_id
_entity_poly.type
_entity_poly.pdbx_seq_one_letter_code
_entity_poly.pdbx_strand_id
1 'polypeptide(L)'
;MISPQTEQSLASILLLLFLALLHNPFQIMALAHQNQNPNSTPILVRQVWASNLESEFDLIRQVIDDYNFISMDTEFPGVGLTLSDARGNLPRLGAAGNRFIWEFNFRDFDAERDAHAPDSVDLLRRQGIDFRRNAAEGVESQRFAELMMSSGLVCNEAVSWVTFHSALYGGLDRLARTLNVDRAVGKCHQAGSDSLLTWHAFQKMRDVYFVKDGPHKHAGVLFGLELVS
;
A
#
# COMPACT_ATOMS: atom_id res chain seq x y z
N MET A 1 17.43 16.67 2.69
CA MET A 1 16.44 17.61 3.25
C MET A 1 15.52 17.93 2.09
N ILE A 2 14.26 17.51 2.17
CA ILE A 2 13.25 17.78 1.13
C ILE A 2 12.68 19.19 1.39
N SER A 3 12.09 19.88 0.40
CA SER A 3 11.53 21.21 0.62
C SER A 3 10.43 21.18 1.71
N PRO A 4 10.24 22.27 2.50
CA PRO A 4 9.22 22.30 3.55
C PRO A 4 7.81 22.00 3.05
N GLN A 5 7.49 22.34 1.80
CA GLN A 5 6.20 22.03 1.18
C GLN A 5 6.04 20.54 0.89
N THR A 6 7.05 19.87 0.34
CA THR A 6 7.01 18.42 0.12
C THR A 6 7.06 17.66 1.45
N GLU A 7 7.83 18.11 2.44
CA GLU A 7 7.80 17.56 3.80
C GLU A 7 6.40 17.70 4.41
N GLN A 8 5.72 18.83 4.22
CA GLN A 8 4.38 19.05 4.75
C GLN A 8 3.31 18.23 4.00
N SER A 9 3.41 18.05 2.69
CA SER A 9 2.50 17.17 1.92
C SER A 9 2.69 15.70 2.25
N LEU A 10 3.94 15.22 2.35
CA LEU A 10 4.23 13.84 2.76
C LEU A 10 3.88 13.61 4.22
N ALA A 11 4.18 14.55 5.11
CA ALA A 11 3.76 14.47 6.50
C ALA A 11 2.24 14.49 6.61
N SER A 12 1.52 15.19 5.75
CA SER A 12 0.05 15.20 5.75
C SER A 12 -0.54 13.89 5.23
N ILE A 13 0.02 13.30 4.17
CA ILE A 13 -0.36 11.95 3.69
C ILE A 13 -0.03 10.90 4.76
N LEU A 14 1.22 10.88 5.25
CA LEU A 14 1.65 9.95 6.29
C LEU A 14 0.85 10.15 7.57
N LEU A 15 0.48 11.38 7.96
CA LEU A 15 -0.37 11.67 9.12
C LEU A 15 -1.81 11.23 8.90
N LEU A 16 -2.41 11.46 7.73
CA LEU A 16 -3.75 10.96 7.39
C LEU A 16 -3.81 9.43 7.43
N LEU A 17 -2.77 8.79 6.91
CA LEU A 17 -2.61 7.34 6.92
C LEU A 17 -2.30 6.80 8.34
N PHE A 18 -1.49 7.51 9.11
CA PHE A 18 -1.19 7.20 10.51
C PHE A 18 -2.43 7.36 11.41
N LEU A 19 -3.25 8.39 11.18
CA LEU A 19 -4.53 8.55 11.85
C LEU A 19 -5.52 7.44 11.44
N ALA A 20 -5.51 6.95 10.20
CA ALA A 20 -6.30 5.79 9.81
C ALA A 20 -5.88 4.51 10.56
N LEU A 21 -4.58 4.35 10.85
CA LEU A 21 -4.06 3.25 11.67
C LEU A 21 -4.37 3.38 13.16
N LEU A 22 -4.46 4.62 13.69
CA LEU A 22 -4.74 4.86 15.12
C LEU A 22 -6.23 4.80 15.50
N HIS A 23 -7.14 5.11 14.58
CA HIS A 23 -8.58 5.11 14.87
C HIS A 23 -9.24 3.71 14.75
N ASN A 24 -8.49 2.66 14.38
CA ASN A 24 -9.05 1.32 14.20
C ASN A 24 -8.15 0.18 14.74
N PRO A 25 -7.95 0.07 16.06
CA PRO A 25 -7.09 -0.94 16.66
C PRO A 25 -7.70 -2.35 16.72
N PHE A 26 -8.94 -2.56 16.28
CA PHE A 26 -9.66 -3.83 16.44
C PHE A 26 -10.28 -4.31 15.14
N GLN A 27 -9.55 -5.12 14.38
CA GLN A 27 -10.07 -6.37 13.79
C GLN A 27 -9.04 -7.02 12.88
N ILE A 28 -8.63 -8.23 13.21
CA ILE A 28 -8.07 -9.16 12.23
C ILE A 28 -8.66 -10.54 12.52
N MET A 29 -9.54 -11.01 11.63
CA MET A 29 -10.16 -12.34 11.72
C MET A 29 -9.36 -13.41 10.99
N ALA A 30 -9.42 -14.62 11.53
CA ALA A 30 -8.78 -15.83 11.01
C ALA A 30 -9.43 -16.27 9.69
N LEU A 31 -8.62 -16.53 8.66
CA LEU A 31 -9.12 -16.82 7.31
C LEU A 31 -8.35 -17.96 6.64
N ALA A 32 -9.09 -18.73 5.85
CA ALA A 32 -8.68 -20.00 5.27
C ALA A 32 -7.76 -19.85 4.05
N HIS A 33 -6.95 -20.88 3.87
CA HIS A 33 -5.83 -21.02 2.94
C HIS A 33 -6.25 -21.14 1.46
N GLN A 34 -5.48 -20.53 0.55
CA GLN A 34 -5.35 -20.95 -0.84
C GLN A 34 -3.89 -20.76 -1.32
N ASN A 35 -3.30 -21.84 -1.83
CA ASN A 35 -2.15 -21.77 -2.73
C ASN A 35 -2.57 -21.03 -4.01
N GLN A 36 -1.76 -20.07 -4.47
CA GLN A 36 -2.00 -19.41 -5.75
C GLN A 36 -2.13 -20.45 -6.86
N ASN A 37 -3.28 -20.46 -7.52
CA ASN A 37 -3.54 -21.36 -8.64
C ASN A 37 -2.81 -20.79 -9.89
N PRO A 38 -1.92 -21.55 -10.55
CA PRO A 38 -1.15 -21.06 -11.70
C PRO A 38 -1.99 -20.66 -12.92
N ASN A 39 -3.29 -21.01 -12.95
CA ASN A 39 -4.27 -20.58 -13.96
C ASN A 39 -5.09 -19.33 -13.55
N SER A 40 -4.65 -18.58 -12.55
CA SER A 40 -5.36 -17.39 -12.10
C SER A 40 -5.22 -16.22 -13.10
N THR A 41 -6.32 -15.47 -13.31
CA THR A 41 -6.34 -14.29 -14.20
C THR A 41 -5.24 -13.28 -13.81
N PRO A 42 -4.65 -12.55 -14.76
CA PRO A 42 -3.49 -11.69 -14.47
C PRO A 42 -3.83 -10.62 -13.43
N ILE A 43 -2.83 -10.28 -12.61
CA ILE A 43 -2.88 -9.14 -11.69
C ILE A 43 -2.37 -7.93 -12.45
N LEU A 44 -3.16 -6.86 -12.49
CA LEU A 44 -2.84 -5.62 -13.16
C LEU A 44 -2.59 -4.53 -12.11
N VAL A 45 -1.44 -3.88 -12.21
CA VAL A 45 -1.13 -2.68 -11.43
C VAL A 45 -1.79 -1.49 -12.11
N ARG A 46 -2.80 -0.93 -11.47
CA ARG A 46 -3.51 0.26 -11.94
C ARG A 46 -2.68 1.48 -11.57
N GLN A 47 -1.97 2.00 -12.56
CA GLN A 47 -1.17 3.21 -12.45
C GLN A 47 -2.10 4.43 -12.38
N VAL A 48 -2.12 5.10 -11.23
CA VAL A 48 -2.99 6.25 -10.97
C VAL A 48 -2.18 7.54 -11.06
N TRP A 49 -2.67 8.42 -11.92
CA TRP A 49 -2.17 9.76 -12.24
C TRP A 49 -3.31 10.76 -12.05
N ALA A 50 -3.04 12.06 -12.17
CA ALA A 50 -4.08 13.08 -12.00
C ALA A 50 -5.28 12.88 -12.95
N SER A 51 -5.03 12.39 -14.17
CA SER A 51 -6.05 12.24 -15.22
C SER A 51 -7.09 11.13 -14.96
N ASN A 52 -6.75 10.11 -14.17
CA ASN A 52 -7.66 9.00 -13.86
C ASN A 52 -8.00 8.89 -12.37
N LEU A 53 -7.45 9.74 -11.50
CA LEU A 53 -7.62 9.70 -10.05
C LEU A 53 -9.08 9.47 -9.60
N GLU A 54 -10.01 10.29 -10.08
CA GLU A 54 -11.44 10.18 -9.73
C GLU A 54 -12.02 8.83 -10.11
N SER A 55 -11.81 8.41 -11.36
CA SER A 55 -12.34 7.13 -11.86
C SER A 55 -11.77 5.93 -11.11
N GLU A 56 -10.52 6.01 -10.64
CA GLU A 56 -9.90 4.96 -9.84
C GLU A 56 -10.48 4.91 -8.42
N PHE A 57 -10.75 6.07 -7.82
CA PHE A 57 -11.47 6.13 -6.54
C PHE A 57 -12.92 5.64 -6.64
N ASP A 58 -13.59 5.86 -7.78
CA ASP A 58 -14.93 5.29 -8.01
C ASP A 58 -14.91 3.78 -8.09
N LEU A 59 -13.85 3.17 -8.65
CA LEU A 59 -13.66 1.72 -8.60
C LEU A 59 -13.40 1.23 -7.18
N ILE A 60 -12.58 1.95 -6.40
CA ILE A 60 -12.30 1.62 -5.00
C ILE A 60 -13.60 1.64 -4.18
N ARG A 61 -14.42 2.68 -4.33
CA ARG A 61 -15.72 2.80 -3.64
C ARG A 61 -16.67 1.65 -3.97
N GLN A 62 -16.61 1.10 -5.18
CA GLN A 62 -17.45 -0.04 -5.57
C GLN A 62 -17.03 -1.36 -4.91
N VAL A 63 -15.78 -1.49 -4.48
CA VAL A 63 -15.23 -2.76 -4.00
C VAL A 63 -14.89 -2.76 -2.51
N ILE A 64 -14.83 -1.59 -1.86
CA ILE A 64 -14.32 -1.49 -0.47
C ILE A 64 -15.14 -2.31 0.54
N ASP A 65 -16.45 -2.46 0.33
CA ASP A 65 -17.33 -3.21 1.23
C ASP A 65 -17.10 -4.73 1.14
N ASP A 66 -16.70 -5.24 -0.02
CA ASP A 66 -16.41 -6.66 -0.25
C ASP A 66 -14.92 -7.01 -0.05
N TYR A 67 -14.02 -6.03 -0.25
CA TYR A 67 -12.57 -6.16 -0.23
C TYR A 67 -11.94 -5.22 0.80
N ASN A 68 -12.29 -5.46 2.05
CA ASN A 68 -12.05 -4.57 3.19
C ASN A 68 -10.69 -4.80 3.91
N PHE A 69 -9.83 -5.68 3.40
CA PHE A 69 -8.45 -5.82 3.88
C PHE A 69 -7.50 -5.03 2.97
N ILE A 70 -6.90 -3.97 3.52
CA ILE A 70 -6.06 -3.03 2.78
C ILE A 70 -4.62 -3.23 3.19
N SER A 71 -3.79 -3.67 2.25
CA SER A 71 -2.34 -3.61 2.42
C SER A 71 -1.78 -2.39 1.72
N MET A 72 -0.85 -1.71 2.39
CA MET A 72 -0.20 -0.50 1.87
C MET A 72 1.31 -0.65 1.89
N ASP A 73 1.94 -0.08 0.86
CA ASP A 73 3.36 0.23 0.89
C ASP A 73 3.59 1.63 0.29
N THR A 74 4.70 2.27 0.65
CA THR A 74 5.09 3.58 0.15
C THR A 74 6.49 3.51 -0.46
N GLU A 75 6.63 4.02 -1.67
CA GLU A 75 7.92 4.18 -2.34
C GLU A 75 7.90 5.56 -2.96
N PHE A 76 8.67 6.51 -2.42
CA PHE A 76 8.57 7.90 -2.80
C PHE A 76 8.87 8.10 -4.30
N PRO A 77 8.03 8.80 -5.08
CA PRO A 77 6.89 9.65 -4.70
C PRO A 77 5.53 8.98 -4.95
N GLY A 78 5.33 7.74 -4.49
CA GLY A 78 4.13 6.96 -4.74
C GLY A 78 3.63 6.17 -3.53
N VAL A 79 2.36 5.76 -3.62
CA VAL A 79 1.66 4.92 -2.62
C VAL A 79 1.01 3.75 -3.34
N GLY A 80 1.22 2.55 -2.82
CA GLY A 80 0.59 1.33 -3.32
C GLY A 80 -0.51 0.87 -2.40
N LEU A 81 -1.66 0.49 -2.97
CA LEU A 81 -2.77 -0.10 -2.24
C LEU A 81 -3.16 -1.44 -2.86
N THR A 82 -3.26 -2.45 -1.99
CA THR A 82 -3.82 -3.76 -2.31
C THR A 82 -5.08 -3.95 -1.49
N LEU A 83 -6.22 -4.08 -2.16
CA LEU A 83 -7.50 -4.45 -1.54
C LEU A 83 -7.68 -5.96 -1.67
N SER A 84 -8.21 -6.60 -0.63
CA SER A 84 -8.51 -8.02 -0.66
C SER A 84 -9.72 -8.38 0.19
N ASP A 85 -10.41 -9.45 -0.20
CA ASP A 85 -11.42 -10.05 0.65
C ASP A 85 -10.73 -10.85 1.76
N ALA A 86 -11.56 -11.37 2.67
CA ALA A 86 -11.08 -12.16 3.79
C ALA A 86 -10.33 -13.44 3.32
N ARG A 87 -10.63 -13.99 2.14
CA ARG A 87 -9.94 -15.16 1.59
C ARG A 87 -8.64 -14.79 0.86
N GLY A 88 -8.30 -13.51 0.79
CA GLY A 88 -7.14 -13.00 0.05
C GLY A 88 -7.37 -12.85 -1.45
N ASN A 89 -8.62 -12.91 -1.91
CA ASN A 89 -8.93 -12.63 -3.31
C ASN A 89 -8.84 -11.13 -3.57
N LEU A 90 -8.27 -10.75 -4.70
CA LEU A 90 -8.20 -9.36 -5.17
C LEU A 90 -9.48 -8.97 -5.92
N PRO A 91 -9.85 -7.67 -5.95
CA PRO A 91 -10.97 -7.16 -6.72
C PRO A 91 -10.92 -7.62 -8.17
N ARG A 92 -12.04 -8.21 -8.62
CA ARG A 92 -12.25 -8.60 -10.01
C ARG A 92 -13.16 -7.60 -10.70
N LEU A 93 -12.58 -6.77 -11.56
CA LEU A 93 -13.31 -5.72 -12.29
C LEU A 93 -13.26 -5.95 -13.81
N GLY A 94 -14.34 -5.58 -14.49
CA GLY A 94 -14.48 -5.69 -15.95
C GLY A 94 -14.74 -7.11 -16.46
N ALA A 95 -15.10 -7.20 -17.74
CA ALA A 95 -15.56 -8.45 -18.38
C ALA A 95 -14.51 -9.58 -18.41
N ALA A 96 -13.22 -9.23 -18.34
CA ALA A 96 -12.11 -10.19 -18.37
C ALA A 96 -11.80 -10.82 -17.00
N GLY A 97 -12.40 -10.33 -15.90
CA GLY A 97 -12.15 -10.88 -14.55
C GLY A 97 -10.71 -10.70 -14.06
N ASN A 98 -10.01 -9.68 -14.56
CA ASN A 98 -8.66 -9.32 -14.13
C ASN A 98 -8.66 -8.90 -12.65
N ARG A 99 -7.53 -9.14 -11.98
CA ARG A 99 -7.32 -8.75 -10.58
C ARG A 99 -6.57 -7.44 -10.52
N PHE A 100 -6.88 -6.58 -9.56
CA PHE A 100 -6.29 -5.24 -9.52
C PHE A 100 -5.64 -4.90 -8.18
N ILE A 101 -4.54 -4.16 -8.28
CA ILE A 101 -3.91 -3.39 -7.21
C ILE A 101 -3.65 -1.98 -7.73
N TRP A 102 -3.51 -0.99 -6.87
CA TRP A 102 -3.35 0.41 -7.24
C TRP A 102 -1.97 0.93 -6.88
N GLU A 103 -1.43 1.81 -7.73
CA GLU A 103 -0.20 2.56 -7.47
C GLU A 103 -0.46 4.03 -7.83
N PHE A 104 -0.50 4.88 -6.81
CA PHE A 104 -0.72 6.32 -6.93
C PHE A 104 0.62 7.02 -7.07
N ASN A 105 0.77 7.82 -8.12
CA ASN A 105 1.99 8.55 -8.43
C ASN A 105 1.79 10.04 -8.15
N PHE A 106 2.55 10.61 -7.22
CA PHE A 106 2.35 12.01 -6.79
C PHE A 106 3.26 12.99 -7.55
N ARG A 107 2.81 14.25 -7.62
CA ARG A 107 3.55 15.36 -8.25
C ARG A 107 4.22 16.32 -7.27
N ASP A 108 4.00 16.15 -5.97
CA ASP A 108 4.42 17.08 -4.90
C ASP A 108 5.95 17.26 -4.75
N PHE A 109 6.75 16.50 -5.50
CA PHE A 109 8.20 16.63 -5.54
C PHE A 109 8.68 16.86 -6.96
N ASP A 110 9.48 17.91 -7.13
CA ASP A 110 10.17 18.24 -8.37
C ASP A 110 11.69 18.13 -8.16
N ALA A 111 12.30 17.09 -8.72
CA ALA A 111 13.72 16.84 -8.60
C ALA A 111 14.61 17.94 -9.22
N GLU A 112 14.07 18.82 -10.07
CA GLU A 112 14.82 19.94 -10.64
C GLU A 112 14.74 21.20 -9.76
N ARG A 113 13.77 21.27 -8.83
CA ARG A 113 13.51 22.47 -8.01
C ARG A 113 13.68 22.25 -6.50
N ASP A 114 13.34 21.08 -6.00
CA ASP A 114 13.35 20.78 -4.57
C ASP A 114 14.73 20.33 -4.10
N ALA A 115 15.08 20.73 -2.87
CA ALA A 115 16.26 20.20 -2.21
C ALA A 115 16.12 18.67 -2.03
N HIS A 116 17.20 17.94 -2.29
CA HIS A 116 17.21 16.49 -2.15
C HIS A 116 18.64 15.97 -1.96
N ALA A 117 18.76 14.73 -1.49
CA ALA A 117 20.03 14.00 -1.51
C ALA A 117 20.23 13.45 -2.94
N PRO A 118 21.30 13.84 -3.66
CA PRO A 118 21.51 13.39 -5.04
C PRO A 118 21.53 11.87 -5.17
N ASP A 119 22.20 11.18 -4.25
CA ASP A 119 22.29 9.71 -4.22
C ASP A 119 20.91 9.04 -4.10
N SER A 120 19.98 9.64 -3.35
CA SER A 120 18.62 9.11 -3.18
C SER A 120 17.79 9.26 -4.44
N VAL A 121 17.85 10.43 -5.10
CA VAL A 121 17.12 10.64 -6.37
C VAL A 121 17.70 9.77 -7.48
N ASP A 122 19.02 9.61 -7.54
CA ASP A 122 19.64 8.75 -8.53
C ASP A 122 19.33 7.27 -8.30
N LEU A 123 19.23 6.83 -7.05
CA LEU A 123 18.74 5.50 -6.71
C LEU A 123 17.31 5.28 -7.21
N LEU A 124 16.39 6.21 -6.92
CA LEU A 124 14.99 6.15 -7.33
C LEU A 124 14.84 6.17 -8.86
N ARG A 125 15.65 6.97 -9.56
CA ARG A 125 15.71 6.95 -11.04
C ARG A 125 16.15 5.59 -11.57
N ARG A 126 17.16 4.95 -10.95
CA ARG A 126 17.63 3.60 -11.33
C ARG A 126 16.58 2.53 -11.06
N GLN A 127 15.71 2.73 -10.07
CA GLN A 127 14.55 1.86 -9.80
C GLN A 127 13.39 2.08 -10.78
N GLY A 128 13.46 3.14 -11.60
CA GLY A 128 12.54 3.40 -12.70
C GLY A 128 11.56 4.54 -12.46
N ILE A 129 11.77 5.36 -11.43
CA ILE A 129 10.94 6.54 -11.16
C ILE A 129 11.29 7.65 -12.16
N ASP A 130 10.25 8.14 -12.85
CA ASP A 130 10.33 9.27 -13.77
C ASP A 130 9.80 10.55 -13.11
N PHE A 131 10.71 11.25 -12.42
CA PHE A 131 10.39 12.49 -11.72
C PHE A 131 9.81 13.59 -12.63
N ARG A 132 10.14 13.59 -13.93
CA ARG A 132 9.56 14.57 -14.87
C ARG A 132 8.11 14.26 -15.14
N ARG A 133 7.80 12.98 -15.33
CA ARG A 133 6.41 12.52 -15.46
C ARG A 133 5.62 12.76 -14.19
N ASN A 134 6.20 12.49 -13.01
CA ASN A 134 5.57 12.83 -11.72
C ASN A 134 5.20 14.31 -11.65
N ALA A 135 6.12 15.23 -11.95
CA ALA A 135 5.84 16.66 -11.92
C ALA A 135 4.72 17.09 -12.92
N ALA A 136 4.68 16.45 -14.10
CA ALA A 136 3.75 16.79 -15.18
C ALA A 136 2.35 16.16 -15.04
N GLU A 137 2.28 14.89 -14.63
CA GLU A 137 1.06 14.06 -14.67
C GLU A 137 0.63 13.54 -13.30
N GLY A 138 1.48 13.67 -12.27
CA GLY A 138 1.24 13.10 -10.95
C GLY A 138 0.03 13.71 -10.24
N VAL A 139 -0.50 12.94 -9.30
CA VAL A 139 -1.59 13.31 -8.41
C VAL A 139 -1.13 14.36 -7.41
N GLU A 140 -1.98 15.36 -7.15
CA GLU A 140 -1.80 16.28 -6.04
C GLU A 140 -2.19 15.59 -4.73
N SER A 141 -1.27 15.55 -3.76
CA SER A 141 -1.47 14.94 -2.45
C SER A 141 -2.77 15.39 -1.76
N GLN A 142 -3.09 16.68 -1.87
CA GLN A 142 -4.30 17.26 -1.29
C GLN A 142 -5.56 16.65 -1.92
N ARG A 143 -5.61 16.52 -3.25
CA ARG A 143 -6.78 15.93 -3.92
C ARG A 143 -6.94 14.45 -3.59
N PHE A 144 -5.82 13.73 -3.51
CA PHE A 144 -5.82 12.35 -3.04
C PHE A 144 -6.37 12.24 -1.62
N ALA A 145 -5.95 13.11 -0.69
CA ALA A 145 -6.44 13.13 0.69
C ALA A 145 -7.96 13.36 0.78
N GLU A 146 -8.50 14.30 0.00
CA GLU A 146 -9.95 14.56 -0.06
C GLU A 146 -10.74 13.31 -0.53
N LEU A 147 -10.22 12.61 -1.54
CA LEU A 147 -10.85 11.41 -2.05
C LEU A 147 -10.71 10.23 -1.10
N MET A 148 -9.56 10.07 -0.43
CA MET A 148 -9.36 9.08 0.62
C MET A 148 -10.43 9.22 1.71
N MET A 149 -10.63 10.43 2.24
CA MET A 149 -11.61 10.71 3.30
C MET A 149 -13.06 10.39 2.89
N SER A 150 -13.38 10.43 1.59
CA SER A 150 -14.72 10.15 1.05
C SER A 150 -14.84 8.78 0.36
N SER A 151 -13.82 7.94 0.44
CA SER A 151 -13.76 6.64 -0.27
C SER A 151 -14.26 5.45 0.54
N GLY A 152 -14.36 5.60 1.86
CA GLY A 152 -14.59 4.47 2.77
C GLY A 152 -13.32 3.70 3.14
N LEU A 153 -12.15 4.05 2.61
CA LEU A 153 -10.86 3.45 3.01
C LEU A 153 -10.41 3.86 4.42
N VAL A 154 -10.80 5.05 4.86
CA VAL A 154 -10.48 5.61 6.18
C VAL A 154 -11.77 6.00 6.90
N CYS A 155 -11.71 6.10 8.24
CA CYS A 155 -12.89 6.35 9.08
C CYS A 155 -14.02 5.31 8.87
N ASN A 156 -13.65 4.08 8.54
CA ASN A 156 -14.57 2.96 8.32
C ASN A 156 -14.17 1.78 9.20
N GLU A 157 -15.01 1.46 10.19
CA GLU A 157 -14.80 0.36 11.15
C GLU A 157 -14.78 -1.03 10.49
N ALA A 158 -15.35 -1.16 9.29
CA ALA A 158 -15.32 -2.42 8.55
C ALA A 158 -13.98 -2.68 7.84
N VAL A 159 -13.06 -1.70 7.79
CA VAL A 159 -11.81 -1.78 7.01
C VAL A 159 -10.61 -2.09 7.91
N SER A 160 -9.83 -3.10 7.52
CA SER A 160 -8.62 -3.55 8.22
C SER A 160 -7.37 -3.19 7.41
N TRP A 161 -6.43 -2.47 8.02
CA TRP A 161 -5.17 -2.08 7.38
C TRP A 161 -4.00 -2.99 7.79
N VAL A 162 -3.18 -3.34 6.81
CA VAL A 162 -1.92 -4.09 6.94
C VAL A 162 -0.80 -3.23 6.37
N THR A 163 0.26 -3.03 7.13
CA THR A 163 1.42 -2.25 6.70
C THR A 163 2.70 -2.97 7.10
N PHE A 164 3.79 -2.69 6.40
CA PHE A 164 5.12 -3.17 6.75
C PHE A 164 6.03 -1.98 7.01
N HIS A 165 6.67 -1.94 8.19
CA HIS A 165 7.70 -0.95 8.48
C HIS A 165 9.08 -1.62 8.49
N SER A 166 10.02 -0.99 7.79
CA SER A 166 11.45 -1.36 7.65
C SER A 166 12.28 -1.54 8.94
N ALA A 167 11.67 -1.47 10.14
CA ALA A 167 12.36 -1.75 11.41
C ALA A 167 12.82 -3.22 11.56
N LEU A 168 12.38 -4.11 10.67
CA LEU A 168 12.82 -5.51 10.65
C LEU A 168 14.17 -5.66 9.92
N TYR A 169 15.10 -6.39 10.55
CA TYR A 169 16.45 -6.65 10.04
C TYR A 169 16.41 -7.29 8.63
N GLY A 170 16.60 -6.48 7.58
CA GLY A 170 16.69 -6.90 6.18
C GLY A 170 15.47 -6.62 5.29
N GLY A 171 14.44 -5.91 5.76
CA GLY A 171 13.35 -5.40 4.92
C GLY A 171 12.38 -6.44 4.34
N LEU A 172 11.42 -5.97 3.53
CA LEU A 172 10.30 -6.76 3.02
C LEU A 172 10.76 -7.93 2.15
N ASP A 173 11.70 -7.73 1.22
CA ASP A 173 12.19 -8.80 0.36
C ASP A 173 12.86 -9.94 1.14
N ARG A 174 13.55 -9.63 2.23
CA ARG A 174 14.14 -10.68 3.07
C ARG A 174 13.06 -11.45 3.83
N LEU A 175 12.05 -10.75 4.35
CA LEU A 175 10.91 -11.39 4.99
C LEU A 175 10.21 -12.34 4.01
N ALA A 176 9.90 -11.86 2.80
CA ALA A 176 9.28 -12.65 1.75
C ALA A 176 10.08 -13.91 1.41
N ARG A 177 11.40 -13.80 1.24
CA ARG A 177 12.29 -14.97 1.03
C ARG A 177 12.26 -15.94 2.20
N THR A 178 12.26 -15.43 3.44
CA THR A 178 12.22 -16.27 4.65
C THR A 178 10.91 -17.04 4.77
N LEU A 179 9.81 -16.42 4.33
CA LEU A 179 8.47 -17.02 4.32
C LEU A 179 8.19 -17.88 3.07
N ASN A 180 9.13 -17.94 2.12
CA ASN A 180 8.96 -18.55 0.81
C ASN A 180 7.72 -18.02 0.07
N VAL A 181 7.62 -16.69 0.01
CA VAL A 181 6.58 -15.93 -0.69
C VAL A 181 7.22 -15.24 -1.89
N ASP A 182 6.74 -15.58 -3.08
CA ASP A 182 7.20 -14.96 -4.33
C ASP A 182 6.41 -13.68 -4.65
N ARG A 183 7.09 -12.75 -5.33
CA ARG A 183 6.48 -11.53 -5.86
C ARG A 183 5.58 -11.87 -7.04
N ALA A 184 4.28 -11.62 -6.90
CA ALA A 184 3.29 -12.05 -7.89
C ALA A 184 3.19 -11.14 -9.13
N VAL A 185 3.53 -9.86 -9.02
CA VAL A 185 3.48 -8.87 -10.10
C VAL A 185 4.45 -7.73 -9.80
N GLY A 186 4.93 -7.03 -10.82
CA GLY A 186 5.77 -5.83 -10.66
C GLY A 186 7.19 -6.14 -10.21
N LYS A 187 7.95 -5.09 -9.89
CA LYS A 187 9.34 -5.17 -9.43
C LYS A 187 9.44 -4.80 -7.96
N CYS A 188 10.57 -5.14 -7.34
CA CYS A 188 10.98 -4.56 -6.05
C CYS A 188 11.12 -3.04 -6.19
N HIS A 189 10.70 -2.30 -5.15
CA HIS A 189 10.64 -0.83 -5.14
C HIS A 189 9.56 -0.25 -6.06
N GLN A 190 8.42 -0.93 -6.13
CA GLN A 190 7.20 -0.41 -6.76
C GLN A 190 6.11 -0.53 -5.71
N ALA A 191 5.61 0.61 -5.23
CA ALA A 191 4.71 0.66 -4.08
C ALA A 191 3.49 -0.27 -4.27
N GLY A 192 2.91 -0.34 -5.46
CA GLY A 192 1.82 -1.26 -5.77
C GLY A 192 2.24 -2.72 -5.61
N SER A 193 3.36 -3.12 -6.20
CA SER A 193 3.92 -4.47 -6.10
C SER A 193 4.28 -4.85 -4.65
N ASP A 194 4.92 -3.93 -3.92
CA ASP A 194 5.34 -4.11 -2.54
C ASP A 194 4.15 -4.16 -1.58
N SER A 195 3.06 -3.41 -1.84
CA SER A 195 1.82 -3.53 -1.07
C SER A 195 1.20 -4.93 -1.19
N LEU A 196 1.29 -5.57 -2.36
CA LEU A 196 0.81 -6.95 -2.55
C LEU A 196 1.75 -7.96 -1.90
N LEU A 197 3.06 -7.74 -1.96
CA LEU A 197 4.03 -8.59 -1.29
C LEU A 197 3.88 -8.54 0.23
N THR A 198 3.63 -7.36 0.80
CA THR A 198 3.28 -7.15 2.20
C THR A 198 2.05 -7.96 2.59
N TRP A 199 0.99 -7.93 1.76
CA TRP A 199 -0.21 -8.72 1.99
C TRP A 199 0.06 -10.23 1.98
N HIS A 200 0.76 -10.75 0.96
CA HIS A 200 1.07 -12.17 0.88
C HIS A 200 1.98 -12.64 2.03
N ALA A 201 2.96 -11.83 2.42
CA ALA A 201 3.82 -12.12 3.58
C ALA A 201 2.99 -12.17 4.87
N PHE A 202 2.07 -11.23 5.06
CA PHE A 202 1.15 -11.22 6.19
C PHE A 202 0.26 -12.46 6.22
N GLN A 203 -0.36 -12.83 5.10
CA GLN A 203 -1.18 -14.05 5.01
C GLN A 203 -0.36 -15.30 5.38
N LYS A 204 0.86 -15.40 4.85
CA LYS A 204 1.76 -16.52 5.17
C LYS A 204 2.12 -16.55 6.66
N MET A 205 2.44 -15.41 7.25
CA MET A 205 2.72 -15.32 8.69
C MET A 205 1.51 -15.73 9.53
N ARG A 206 0.32 -15.21 9.20
CA ARG A 206 -0.95 -15.54 9.86
C ARG A 206 -1.19 -17.05 9.85
N ASP A 207 -1.07 -17.66 8.67
CA ASP A 207 -1.37 -19.07 8.45
C ASP A 207 -0.35 -20.01 9.13
N VAL A 208 0.90 -19.56 9.33
CA VAL A 208 1.97 -20.37 9.92
C VAL A 208 2.09 -20.17 11.44
N TYR A 209 2.03 -18.93 11.90
CA TYR A 209 2.40 -18.57 13.27
C TYR A 209 1.22 -18.18 14.16
N PHE A 210 0.10 -17.73 13.60
CA PHE A 210 -1.03 -17.17 14.37
C PHE A 210 -2.28 -18.07 14.39
N VAL A 211 -2.13 -19.36 14.10
CA VAL A 211 -3.25 -20.31 14.03
C VAL A 211 -3.99 -20.47 15.37
N LYS A 212 -3.27 -20.39 16.49
CA LYS A 212 -3.83 -20.60 17.84
C LYS A 212 -4.35 -19.32 18.50
N ASP A 213 -3.55 -18.26 18.44
CA ASP A 213 -3.81 -17.03 19.18
C ASP A 213 -4.36 -15.90 18.31
N GLY A 214 -4.42 -16.07 16.98
CA GLY A 214 -4.83 -15.04 16.05
C GLY A 214 -3.89 -13.81 16.04
N PRO A 215 -3.90 -13.02 14.96
CA PRO A 215 -3.12 -11.78 14.88
C PRO A 215 -3.70 -10.62 15.72
N HIS A 216 -4.89 -10.77 16.32
CA HIS A 216 -5.60 -9.70 17.02
C HIS A 216 -4.84 -9.10 18.21
N LYS A 217 -3.94 -9.86 18.85
CA LYS A 217 -3.10 -9.35 19.96
C LYS A 217 -2.07 -8.31 19.51
N HIS A 218 -1.86 -8.17 18.20
CA HIS A 218 -0.89 -7.27 17.60
C HIS A 218 -1.57 -6.16 16.77
N ALA A 219 -2.91 -6.11 16.75
CA ALA A 219 -3.65 -5.06 16.08
C ALA A 219 -3.42 -3.72 16.79
N GLY A 220 -3.25 -2.64 16.00
CA GLY A 220 -2.93 -1.31 16.53
C GLY A 220 -1.51 -1.16 17.11
N VAL A 221 -0.66 -2.19 17.05
CA VAL A 221 0.73 -2.11 17.51
C VAL A 221 1.62 -1.69 16.34
N LEU A 222 2.16 -0.46 16.41
CA LEU A 222 3.17 0.00 15.46
C LEU A 222 4.57 -0.27 16.04
N PHE A 223 5.24 -1.30 15.51
CA PHE A 223 6.61 -1.63 15.90
C PHE A 223 7.54 -0.44 15.68
N GLY A 224 8.27 -0.05 16.73
CA GLY A 224 9.15 1.13 16.76
C GLY A 224 8.55 2.39 17.41
N LEU A 225 7.26 2.38 17.75
CA LEU A 225 6.59 3.43 18.54
C LEU A 225 5.95 2.88 19.82
N GLU A 226 6.38 1.71 20.28
CA GLU A 226 5.94 1.15 21.55
C GLU A 226 6.30 2.14 22.68
N LEU A 227 5.30 2.77 23.29
CA LEU A 227 5.50 3.54 24.50
C LEU A 227 6.01 2.56 25.56
N VAL A 228 7.27 2.75 25.96
CA VAL A 228 7.83 2.09 27.14
C VAL A 228 7.00 2.58 28.33
N SER A 229 6.05 1.77 28.78
CA SER A 229 5.32 1.98 30.03
C SER A 229 6.15 1.56 31.22
#